data_AF-J9WKG5-F1
#
_entry.id   AF-J9WKG5-F1
#
_cell.length_a   1.000
_cell.length_b   1.000
_cell.length_c   1.000
_cell.angle_alpha   90.00
_cell.angle_beta   90.00
_cell.angle_gamma   90.00
#
_symmetry.space_group_name_H-M   'P 1'
#
loop_
_entity.id
_entity.type
_entity.pdbx_description
1 polymer ?
#
loop_
_entity_poly.entity_id
_entity_poly.type
_entity_poly.pdbx_seq_one_letter_code
_entity_poly.pdbx_strand_id
1 'polypeptide(L)'
;MRYLIAAALLATAVLLGWPAAAEPPSCASLGGSVEAGQMCRVHATGPNYMLTMTFPTDYPDQQALTDYITQNRDGFVNVAQSSGGRDQPYQLEATTDQHSAGQPPHNTRSVVLKFFQDVGGTRSSIWYKAFNYNLGTKQPITFDTLFPPGTTPLDAIFPIVQRDLERQTPLGAAILPSTGHDPSHYQNFAITDDQLIFYFAPGEMLPAFGGPAQAQVPRNAIPPLAI
;
A
#
# COMPACT_ATOMS: atom_id res chain seq x y z
N MET A 1 42.23 -67.24 20.93
CA MET A 1 40.88 -66.68 20.80
C MET A 1 40.78 -65.46 21.71
N ARG A 2 40.69 -64.26 21.14
CA ARG A 2 40.49 -62.99 21.86
C ARG A 2 39.58 -62.13 20.99
N TYR A 3 38.43 -61.78 21.55
CA TYR A 3 37.38 -60.98 20.92
C TYR A 3 37.79 -59.50 20.89
N LEU A 4 37.72 -58.86 19.73
CA LEU A 4 37.79 -57.40 19.59
C LEU A 4 36.37 -56.90 19.30
N ILE A 5 35.83 -56.10 20.22
CA ILE A 5 34.53 -55.45 20.13
C ILE A 5 34.71 -54.16 19.32
N ALA A 6 34.05 -54.03 18.18
CA ALA A 6 33.97 -52.79 17.42
C ALA A 6 32.72 -52.01 17.86
N ALA A 7 32.92 -50.81 18.40
CA ALA A 7 31.84 -49.89 18.76
C ALA A 7 31.42 -49.09 17.51
N ALA A 8 30.15 -49.23 17.11
CA ALA A 8 29.54 -48.40 16.08
C ALA A 8 28.96 -47.13 16.71
N LEU A 9 29.51 -45.97 16.36
CA LEU A 9 28.96 -44.66 16.71
C LEU A 9 27.89 -44.28 15.66
N LEU A 10 26.62 -44.27 16.08
CA LEU A 10 25.50 -43.71 15.33
C LEU A 10 25.48 -42.19 15.55
N ALA A 11 25.80 -41.42 14.51
CA ALA A 11 25.60 -39.97 14.48
C ALA A 11 24.16 -39.66 14.04
N THR A 12 23.29 -39.28 14.98
CA THR A 12 21.96 -38.74 14.67
C THR A 12 22.09 -37.28 14.24
N ALA A 13 21.95 -37.02 12.94
CA ALA A 13 21.82 -35.66 12.41
C ALA A 13 20.41 -35.14 12.71
N VAL A 14 20.30 -34.22 13.67
CA VAL A 14 19.06 -33.45 13.91
C VAL A 14 19.02 -32.32 12.87
N LEU A 15 18.21 -32.50 11.83
CA LEU A 15 17.86 -31.42 10.92
C LEU A 15 16.87 -30.50 11.65
N LEU A 16 17.38 -29.37 12.17
CA LEU A 16 16.54 -28.27 12.63
C LEU A 16 15.88 -27.64 11.40
N GLY A 17 14.65 -28.06 11.10
CA GLY A 17 13.83 -27.42 10.07
C GLY A 17 13.52 -25.99 10.48
N TRP A 18 14.01 -25.02 9.71
CA TRP A 18 13.53 -23.65 9.80
C TRP A 18 12.05 -23.62 9.37
N PRO A 19 11.19 -22.83 10.02
CA PRO A 19 9.81 -22.70 9.59
C PRO A 19 9.82 -22.15 8.16
N ALA A 20 9.24 -22.90 7.22
CA ALA A 20 8.98 -22.39 5.89
C ALA A 20 8.08 -21.16 6.04
N ALA A 21 8.47 -20.04 5.44
CA ALA A 21 7.59 -18.90 5.31
C ALA A 21 6.33 -19.37 4.56
N ALA A 22 5.15 -19.09 5.11
CA ALA A 22 3.90 -19.39 4.42
C ALA A 22 3.86 -18.62 3.09
N GLU A 23 3.42 -19.27 2.03
CA GLU A 23 3.21 -18.61 0.76
C GLU A 23 2.07 -17.59 0.90
N PRO A 24 2.16 -16.39 0.28
CA PRO A 24 1.08 -15.41 0.34
C PRO A 24 -0.25 -16.02 -0.10
N PRO A 25 -1.37 -15.61 0.54
CA PRO A 25 -2.67 -16.12 0.16
C PRO A 25 -2.95 -15.80 -1.32
N SER A 26 -3.26 -16.84 -2.08
CA SER A 26 -3.64 -16.70 -3.49
C SER A 26 -4.92 -15.87 -3.64
N CYS A 27 -5.11 -15.25 -4.82
CA CYS A 27 -6.34 -14.52 -5.12
C CYS A 27 -7.61 -15.36 -4.85
N ALA A 28 -7.59 -16.64 -5.20
CA ALA A 28 -8.69 -17.58 -4.94
C ALA A 28 -8.93 -17.81 -3.44
N SER A 29 -7.87 -17.91 -2.63
CA SER A 29 -8.01 -18.06 -1.17
C SER A 29 -8.65 -16.83 -0.52
N LEU A 30 -8.56 -15.66 -1.17
CA LEU A 30 -9.20 -14.44 -0.72
C LEU A 30 -10.65 -14.29 -1.20
N GLY A 31 -11.20 -15.30 -1.88
CA GLY A 31 -12.53 -15.27 -2.48
C GLY A 31 -12.59 -14.47 -3.78
N GLY A 32 -11.45 -14.25 -4.43
CA GLY A 32 -11.36 -13.52 -5.69
C GLY A 32 -11.01 -14.39 -6.89
N SER A 33 -10.98 -13.76 -8.06
CA SER A 33 -10.52 -14.33 -9.32
C SER A 33 -9.47 -13.43 -9.97
N VAL A 34 -8.48 -14.03 -10.61
CA VAL A 34 -7.50 -13.29 -11.40
C VAL A 34 -8.14 -12.88 -12.73
N GLU A 35 -8.14 -11.59 -13.00
CA GLU A 35 -8.62 -10.96 -14.23
C GLU A 35 -7.45 -10.59 -15.16
N ALA A 36 -7.76 -9.94 -16.28
CA ALA A 36 -6.76 -9.46 -17.22
C ALA A 36 -5.73 -8.53 -16.53
N GLY A 37 -4.47 -8.59 -16.99
CA GLY A 37 -3.40 -7.75 -16.44
C GLY A 37 -2.85 -8.21 -15.09
N GLN A 38 -3.04 -9.48 -14.71
CA GLN A 38 -2.57 -10.02 -13.41
C GLN A 38 -3.20 -9.27 -12.22
N MET A 39 -4.49 -8.95 -12.33
CA MET A 39 -5.24 -8.26 -11.29
C MET A 39 -6.11 -9.27 -10.55
N CYS A 40 -5.97 -9.38 -9.24
CA CYS A 40 -6.93 -10.08 -8.42
C CYS A 40 -8.14 -9.18 -8.17
N ARG A 41 -9.33 -9.63 -8.56
CA ARG A 41 -10.59 -9.03 -8.15
C ARG A 41 -11.28 -9.92 -7.12
N VAL A 42 -11.38 -9.42 -5.89
CA VAL A 42 -12.22 -10.00 -4.84
C VAL A 42 -13.57 -9.31 -4.88
N HIS A 43 -14.64 -10.07 -5.04
CA HIS A 43 -16.00 -9.56 -5.00
C HIS A 43 -16.87 -10.46 -4.14
N ALA A 44 -17.57 -9.90 -3.17
CA ALA A 44 -18.51 -10.64 -2.34
C ALA A 44 -19.74 -9.79 -2.03
N THR A 45 -20.90 -10.43 -2.07
CA THR A 45 -22.17 -9.84 -1.64
C THR A 45 -22.74 -10.71 -0.53
N GLY A 46 -22.97 -10.10 0.64
CA GLY A 46 -23.66 -10.70 1.77
C GLY A 46 -25.07 -10.11 1.95
N PRO A 47 -25.82 -10.55 2.97
CA PRO A 47 -27.16 -10.04 3.23
C PRO A 47 -27.23 -8.52 3.45
N ASN A 48 -26.19 -7.97 4.09
CA ASN A 48 -26.14 -6.57 4.51
C ASN A 48 -24.95 -5.81 3.90
N TYR A 49 -24.15 -6.41 3.01
CA TYR A 49 -22.94 -5.77 2.50
C TYR A 49 -22.58 -6.17 1.07
N MET A 50 -21.82 -5.30 0.43
CA MET A 50 -21.11 -5.55 -0.82
C MET A 50 -19.65 -5.15 -0.65
N LEU A 51 -18.72 -5.98 -1.11
CA LEU A 51 -17.31 -5.62 -1.17
C LEU A 51 -16.73 -5.93 -2.55
N THR A 52 -15.88 -5.03 -3.02
CA THR A 52 -15.09 -5.21 -4.25
C THR A 52 -13.69 -4.69 -4.01
N MET A 53 -12.66 -5.52 -4.21
CA MET A 53 -11.28 -5.11 -4.03
C MET A 53 -10.45 -5.58 -5.22
N THR A 54 -9.69 -4.68 -5.83
CA THR A 54 -8.83 -5.00 -6.99
C THR A 54 -7.39 -4.63 -6.67
N PHE A 55 -6.46 -5.58 -6.83
CA PHE A 55 -5.03 -5.41 -6.54
C PHE A 55 -4.18 -6.35 -7.41
N PRO A 56 -2.90 -6.02 -7.70
CA PRO A 56 -2.04 -6.87 -8.52
C PRO A 56 -1.66 -8.17 -7.81
N THR A 57 -1.46 -9.23 -8.59
CA THR A 57 -0.96 -10.54 -8.12
C THR A 57 0.54 -10.73 -8.35
N ASP A 58 1.21 -9.76 -8.97
CA ASP A 58 2.61 -9.79 -9.35
C ASP A 58 3.46 -8.73 -8.63
N TYR A 59 2.96 -8.19 -7.51
CA TYR A 59 3.72 -7.22 -6.73
C TYR A 59 4.93 -7.91 -6.06
N PRO A 60 6.15 -7.31 -6.10
CA PRO A 60 7.35 -8.01 -5.63
C PRO A 60 7.33 -8.41 -4.16
N ASP A 61 6.70 -7.61 -3.30
CA ASP A 61 6.44 -7.94 -1.91
C ASP A 61 4.95 -8.30 -1.73
N GLN A 62 4.55 -9.37 -2.41
CA GLN A 62 3.15 -9.78 -2.50
C GLN A 62 2.53 -10.03 -1.11
N GLN A 63 3.31 -10.57 -0.16
CA GLN A 63 2.85 -10.85 1.20
C GLN A 63 2.32 -9.59 1.88
N ALA A 64 3.12 -8.51 1.90
CA ALA A 64 2.73 -7.26 2.56
C ALA A 64 1.46 -6.65 1.93
N LEU A 65 1.33 -6.74 0.61
CA LEU A 65 0.14 -6.28 -0.11
C LEU A 65 -1.08 -7.13 0.26
N THR A 66 -0.97 -8.46 0.22
CA THR A 66 -2.08 -9.37 0.51
C THR A 66 -2.50 -9.33 1.97
N ASP A 67 -1.58 -9.15 2.91
CA ASP A 67 -1.88 -9.05 4.33
C ASP A 67 -2.72 -7.80 4.62
N TYR A 68 -2.36 -6.67 4.01
CA TYR A 68 -3.14 -5.44 4.14
C TYR A 68 -4.53 -5.56 3.51
N ILE A 69 -4.64 -6.16 2.33
CA ILE A 69 -5.93 -6.45 1.68
C ILE A 69 -6.81 -7.33 2.58
N THR A 70 -6.23 -8.41 3.11
CA THR A 70 -6.92 -9.38 3.98
C THR A 70 -7.42 -8.71 5.25
N GLN A 71 -6.57 -7.92 5.91
CA GLN A 71 -6.93 -7.19 7.12
C GLN A 71 -8.13 -6.26 6.90
N ASN A 72 -8.13 -5.50 5.80
CA ASN A 72 -9.23 -4.58 5.49
C ASN A 72 -10.52 -5.31 5.11
N ARG A 73 -10.43 -6.37 4.31
CA ARG A 73 -11.58 -7.21 3.95
C ARG A 73 -12.23 -7.81 5.20
N ASP A 74 -11.44 -8.49 6.03
CA ASP A 74 -11.96 -9.23 7.18
C ASP A 74 -12.48 -8.28 8.26
N GLY A 75 -11.79 -7.15 8.48
CA GLY A 75 -12.27 -6.09 9.36
C GLY A 75 -13.63 -5.54 8.92
N PHE A 76 -13.78 -5.23 7.64
CA PHE A 76 -15.06 -4.75 7.08
C PHE A 76 -16.17 -5.80 7.19
N VAL A 77 -15.91 -7.05 6.78
CA VAL A 77 -16.90 -8.13 6.85
C VAL A 77 -17.36 -8.36 8.30
N ASN A 78 -16.43 -8.36 9.25
CA ASN A 78 -16.76 -8.52 10.67
C ASN A 78 -17.66 -7.37 11.18
N VAL A 79 -17.36 -6.11 10.83
CA VAL A 79 -18.22 -4.97 11.17
C VAL A 79 -19.60 -5.10 10.51
N ALA A 80 -19.64 -5.41 9.22
CA ALA A 80 -20.90 -5.51 8.47
C ALA A 80 -21.81 -6.65 8.95
N GLN A 81 -21.24 -7.76 9.43
CA GLN A 81 -21.98 -8.90 9.98
C GLN A 81 -22.45 -8.68 11.42
N SER A 82 -21.68 -7.94 12.23
CA SER A 82 -22.04 -7.63 13.62
C SER A 82 -22.96 -6.41 13.75
N SER A 83 -23.06 -5.61 12.71
CA SER A 83 -23.97 -4.46 12.67
C SER A 83 -25.40 -4.86 12.28
N GLY A 84 -26.37 -4.06 12.72
CA GLY A 84 -27.78 -4.24 12.37
C GLY A 84 -28.05 -4.04 10.88
N GLY A 85 -29.19 -4.55 10.40
CA GLY A 85 -29.66 -4.26 9.04
C GLY A 85 -29.88 -2.76 8.83
N ARG A 86 -29.59 -2.28 7.63
CA ARG A 86 -29.79 -0.88 7.22
C ARG A 86 -30.37 -0.85 5.79
N ASP A 87 -30.98 0.27 5.38
CA ASP A 87 -31.69 0.36 4.09
C ASP A 87 -30.79 0.20 2.86
N GLN A 88 -29.53 0.65 2.96
CA GLN A 88 -28.50 0.43 1.93
C GLN A 88 -27.55 -0.67 2.39
N PRO A 89 -26.90 -1.49 1.55
CA PRO A 89 -25.86 -2.40 2.06
C PRO A 89 -24.61 -1.62 2.50
N TYR A 90 -23.89 -2.11 3.51
CA TYR A 90 -22.52 -1.67 3.82
C TYR A 90 -21.62 -1.86 2.59
N GLN A 91 -20.68 -0.96 2.36
CA GLN A 91 -19.83 -1.02 1.17
C GLN A 91 -18.35 -0.89 1.50
N LEU A 92 -17.54 -1.76 0.89
CA LEU A 92 -16.08 -1.61 0.81
C LEU A 92 -15.66 -1.69 -0.65
N GLU A 93 -14.90 -0.70 -1.10
CA GLU A 93 -14.27 -0.71 -2.41
C GLU A 93 -12.78 -0.44 -2.30
N ALA A 94 -11.95 -1.23 -2.98
CA ALA A 94 -10.53 -0.94 -3.14
C ALA A 94 -10.16 -0.96 -4.62
N THR A 95 -9.57 0.14 -5.08
CA THR A 95 -9.00 0.29 -6.43
C THR A 95 -7.49 0.46 -6.32
N THR A 96 -6.80 0.24 -7.43
CA THR A 96 -5.34 0.24 -7.46
C THR A 96 -4.81 1.07 -8.61
N ASP A 97 -3.74 1.80 -8.34
CA ASP A 97 -2.91 2.50 -9.31
C ASP A 97 -1.49 1.95 -9.24
N GLN A 98 -0.87 1.72 -10.39
CA GLN A 98 0.43 1.05 -10.50
C GLN A 98 1.42 1.89 -11.29
N HIS A 99 2.63 2.03 -10.75
CA HIS A 99 3.72 2.76 -11.40
C HIS A 99 5.04 1.99 -11.34
N SER A 100 5.96 2.38 -12.21
CA SER A 100 7.34 1.93 -12.19
C SER A 100 8.26 3.06 -12.58
N ALA A 101 9.49 3.03 -12.09
CA ALA A 101 10.54 3.98 -12.47
C ALA A 101 11.88 3.27 -12.63
N GLY A 102 12.75 3.80 -13.48
CA GLY A 102 14.05 3.26 -13.79
C GLY A 102 13.99 2.10 -14.79
N GLN A 103 15.15 1.49 -15.02
CA GLN A 103 15.31 0.39 -15.96
C GLN A 103 15.64 -0.92 -15.23
N PRO A 104 15.14 -2.07 -15.72
CA PRO A 104 15.54 -3.37 -15.18
C PRO A 104 17.06 -3.57 -15.20
N PRO A 105 17.65 -4.23 -14.19
CA PRO A 105 16.99 -4.90 -13.06
C PRO A 105 16.79 -4.00 -11.81
N HIS A 106 17.11 -2.71 -11.90
CA HIS A 106 17.11 -1.77 -10.77
C HIS A 106 15.90 -0.85 -10.72
N ASN A 107 14.82 -1.19 -11.43
CA ASN A 107 13.60 -0.41 -11.43
C ASN A 107 12.84 -0.52 -10.10
N THR A 108 11.95 0.43 -9.85
CA THR A 108 11.00 0.36 -8.73
C THR A 108 9.63 -0.09 -9.21
N ARG A 109 8.84 -0.62 -8.27
CA ARG A 109 7.41 -0.90 -8.45
C ARG A 109 6.64 -0.19 -7.35
N SER A 110 5.63 0.56 -7.74
CA SER A 110 4.71 1.26 -6.84
C SER A 110 3.29 0.72 -7.05
N VAL A 111 2.61 0.39 -5.96
CA VAL A 111 1.18 0.03 -5.93
C VAL A 111 0.51 0.93 -4.92
N VAL A 112 -0.46 1.71 -5.37
CA VAL A 112 -1.26 2.56 -4.49
C VAL A 112 -2.67 2.02 -4.46
N LEU A 113 -3.14 1.64 -3.27
CA LEU A 113 -4.51 1.24 -3.04
C LEU A 113 -5.31 2.45 -2.56
N LYS A 114 -6.46 2.69 -3.19
CA LYS A 114 -7.46 3.63 -2.73
C LYS A 114 -8.65 2.86 -2.21
N PHE A 115 -8.95 3.05 -0.93
CA PHE A 115 -10.09 2.46 -0.26
C PHE A 115 -11.23 3.47 -0.14
N PHE A 116 -12.45 2.97 -0.32
CA PHE A 116 -13.69 3.61 0.06
C PHE A 116 -14.46 2.67 0.97
N GLN A 117 -14.99 3.18 2.08
CA GLN A 117 -15.81 2.41 2.99
C GLN A 117 -17.03 3.22 3.44
N ASP A 118 -18.18 2.56 3.41
CA ASP A 118 -19.41 3.04 4.02
C ASP A 118 -19.94 1.99 5.00
N VAL A 119 -19.82 2.32 6.29
CA VAL A 119 -20.32 1.54 7.44
C VAL A 119 -21.54 2.18 8.11
N GLY A 120 -22.24 3.09 7.43
CA GLY A 120 -23.55 3.63 7.87
C GLY A 120 -23.45 4.75 8.89
N GLY A 121 -22.28 5.38 8.99
CA GLY A 121 -22.06 6.59 9.76
C GLY A 121 -22.51 7.85 9.02
N THR A 122 -22.29 9.01 9.62
CA THR A 122 -22.62 10.32 9.03
C THR A 122 -21.83 10.65 7.76
N ARG A 123 -20.72 9.94 7.52
CA ARG A 123 -19.87 10.06 6.33
C ARG A 123 -19.19 8.72 6.02
N SER A 124 -18.93 8.51 4.74
CA SER A 124 -18.02 7.47 4.28
C SER A 124 -16.56 7.84 4.55
N SER A 125 -15.70 6.84 4.51
CA SER A 125 -14.26 6.95 4.69
C SER A 125 -13.55 6.67 3.37
N ILE A 126 -12.56 7.49 3.04
CA ILE A 126 -11.63 7.25 1.93
C ILE A 126 -10.23 7.34 2.51
N TRP A 127 -9.37 6.39 2.19
CA TRP A 127 -7.96 6.42 2.56
C TRP A 127 -7.10 5.76 1.49
N TYR A 128 -5.80 6.03 1.56
CA TYR A 128 -4.81 5.47 0.66
C TYR A 128 -3.83 4.59 1.43
N LYS A 129 -3.29 3.59 0.75
CA LYS A 129 -2.10 2.86 1.17
C LYS A 129 -1.18 2.65 -0.03
N ALA A 130 0.00 3.23 0.01
CA ALA A 130 1.05 2.96 -0.97
C ALA A 130 2.00 1.84 -0.50
N PHE A 131 2.47 1.08 -1.48
CA PHE A 131 3.56 0.12 -1.37
C PHE A 131 4.56 0.45 -2.47
N ASN A 132 5.80 0.74 -2.09
CA ASN A 132 6.89 1.00 -3.03
C ASN A 132 7.98 -0.01 -2.78
N TYR A 133 8.56 -0.58 -3.84
CA TYR A 133 9.59 -1.60 -3.73
C TYR A 133 10.72 -1.34 -4.72
N ASN A 134 11.95 -1.48 -4.24
CA ASN A 134 13.16 -1.42 -5.06
C ASN A 134 13.52 -2.84 -5.51
N LEU A 135 13.50 -3.12 -6.82
CA LEU A 135 13.83 -4.46 -7.34
C LEU A 135 15.32 -4.76 -7.30
N GLY A 136 16.17 -3.74 -7.34
CA GLY A 136 17.62 -3.88 -7.26
C GLY A 136 18.08 -4.29 -5.86
N THR A 137 17.62 -3.57 -4.83
CA THR A 137 17.99 -3.84 -3.43
C THR A 137 17.08 -4.86 -2.75
N LYS A 138 15.93 -5.19 -3.36
CA LYS A 138 14.90 -6.09 -2.82
C LYS A 138 14.39 -5.65 -1.45
N GLN A 139 14.05 -4.36 -1.35
CA GLN A 139 13.57 -3.74 -0.12
C GLN A 139 12.36 -2.84 -0.39
N PRO A 140 11.41 -2.74 0.56
CA PRO A 140 10.37 -1.73 0.50
C PRO A 140 10.99 -0.32 0.65
N ILE A 141 10.38 0.66 -0.01
CA ILE A 141 10.75 2.07 0.06
C ILE A 141 9.66 2.80 0.86
N THR A 142 10.04 3.37 1.98
CA THR A 142 9.21 4.34 2.74
C THR A 142 9.65 5.76 2.42
N PHE A 143 8.87 6.75 2.84
CA PHE A 143 9.24 8.17 2.68
C PHE A 143 10.59 8.49 3.35
N ASP A 144 10.86 7.89 4.52
CA ASP A 144 12.11 8.09 5.28
C ASP A 144 13.34 7.52 4.55
N THR A 145 13.16 6.44 3.78
CA THR A 145 14.24 5.81 3.00
C THR A 145 14.33 6.32 1.56
N LEU A 146 13.36 7.14 1.13
CA LEU A 146 13.28 7.62 -0.24
C LEU A 146 14.39 8.62 -0.56
N PHE A 147 14.84 9.38 0.44
CA PHE A 147 15.87 10.40 0.31
C PHE A 147 17.10 10.04 1.13
N PRO A 148 18.30 10.55 0.76
CA PRO A 148 19.49 10.38 1.57
C PRO A 148 19.30 10.90 3.00
N PRO A 149 19.90 10.26 4.02
CA PRO A 149 19.84 10.73 5.40
C PRO A 149 20.33 12.17 5.54
N GLY A 150 19.69 12.94 6.43
CA GLY A 150 20.07 14.34 6.70
C GLY A 150 19.59 15.35 5.65
N THR A 151 18.73 14.94 4.71
CA THR A 151 18.05 15.85 3.79
C THR A 151 16.75 16.39 4.40
N THR A 152 16.32 17.58 3.96
CA THR A 152 15.00 18.16 4.30
C THR A 152 14.12 18.21 3.05
N PRO A 153 13.65 17.05 2.54
CA PRO A 153 12.98 16.99 1.23
C PRO A 153 11.68 17.80 1.19
N LEU A 154 11.00 17.98 2.33
CA LEU A 154 9.76 18.73 2.41
C LEU A 154 9.91 20.23 2.12
N ASP A 155 11.10 20.81 2.33
CA ASP A 155 11.36 22.21 1.98
C ASP A 155 11.24 22.45 0.46
N ALA A 156 11.55 21.42 -0.34
CA ALA A 156 11.40 21.45 -1.80
C ALA A 156 10.05 20.90 -2.27
N ILE A 157 9.54 19.85 -1.63
CA ILE A 157 8.29 19.17 -2.01
C ILE A 157 7.07 20.05 -1.71
N PHE A 158 6.97 20.60 -0.49
CA PHE A 158 5.74 21.25 -0.03
C PHE A 158 5.32 22.43 -0.91
N PRO A 159 6.20 23.38 -1.32
CA PRO A 159 5.79 24.47 -2.20
C PRO A 159 5.24 24.00 -3.55
N ILE A 160 5.73 22.87 -4.07
CA ILE A 160 5.26 22.27 -5.32
C ILE A 160 3.88 21.65 -5.11
N VAL A 161 3.73 20.86 -4.04
CA VAL A 161 2.47 20.22 -3.66
C VAL A 161 1.38 21.25 -3.40
N GLN A 162 1.71 22.31 -2.66
CA GLN A 162 0.79 23.41 -2.40
C GLN A 162 0.28 24.02 -3.70
N ARG A 163 1.18 24.42 -4.59
CA ARG A 163 0.80 25.03 -5.88
C ARG A 163 -0.01 24.08 -6.76
N ASP A 164 0.31 22.79 -6.76
CA ASP A 164 -0.42 21.80 -7.57
C ASP A 164 -1.85 21.60 -7.03
N LEU A 165 -2.01 21.45 -5.71
CA LEU A 165 -3.32 21.30 -5.06
C LEU A 165 -4.18 22.57 -5.15
N GLU A 166 -3.58 23.75 -5.02
CA GLU A 166 -4.27 25.04 -5.19
C GLU A 166 -4.79 25.22 -6.61
N ARG A 167 -4.05 24.74 -7.64
CA ARG A 167 -4.52 24.76 -9.04
C ARG A 167 -5.71 23.84 -9.28
N GLN A 168 -5.75 22.70 -8.59
CA GLN A 168 -6.83 21.73 -8.70
C GLN A 168 -8.10 22.18 -7.97
N THR A 169 -7.98 23.12 -7.02
CA THR A 169 -9.07 23.48 -6.11
C THR A 169 -9.59 24.90 -6.38
N PRO A 170 -10.82 25.07 -6.92
CA PRO A 170 -11.41 26.39 -7.16
C PRO A 170 -11.65 27.22 -5.89
N LEU A 171 -11.65 26.56 -4.72
CA LEU A 171 -12.05 27.13 -3.44
C LEU A 171 -10.91 27.85 -2.69
N GLY A 172 -9.70 27.92 -3.27
CA GLY A 172 -8.59 28.72 -2.71
C GLY A 172 -8.21 28.34 -1.27
N ALA A 173 -8.41 27.08 -0.88
CA ALA A 173 -8.11 26.61 0.46
C ALA A 173 -6.59 26.62 0.68
N ALA A 174 -6.14 27.40 1.67
CA ALA A 174 -4.73 27.45 2.04
C ALA A 174 -4.34 26.22 2.86
N ILE A 175 -3.20 25.62 2.51
CA ILE A 175 -2.59 24.54 3.29
C ILE A 175 -1.69 25.17 4.36
N LEU A 176 -1.90 24.82 5.62
CA LEU A 176 -1.07 25.31 6.70
C LEU A 176 0.36 24.80 6.54
N PRO A 177 1.41 25.63 6.70
CA PRO A 177 2.80 25.18 6.56
C PRO A 177 3.16 24.03 7.50
N SER A 178 2.59 23.97 8.70
CA SER A 178 2.80 22.88 9.65
C SER A 178 2.26 21.55 9.14
N THR A 179 1.09 21.55 8.48
CA THR A 179 0.52 20.38 7.79
C THR A 179 1.37 20.03 6.57
N GLY A 180 1.77 21.04 5.80
CA GLY A 180 2.60 20.90 4.63
C GLY A 180 3.98 20.27 4.87
N HIS A 181 4.57 20.48 6.03
CA HIS A 181 5.88 19.95 6.41
C HIS A 181 5.79 18.74 7.35
N ASP A 182 4.61 18.17 7.56
CA ASP A 182 4.47 16.94 8.34
C ASP A 182 4.71 15.72 7.42
N PRO A 183 5.78 14.94 7.63
CA PRO A 183 6.10 13.77 6.79
C PRO A 183 5.06 12.66 6.88
N SER A 184 4.19 12.64 7.90
CA SER A 184 3.14 11.63 8.02
C SER A 184 2.09 11.73 6.90
N HIS A 185 1.91 12.90 6.29
CA HIS A 185 1.01 13.08 5.14
C HIS A 185 1.59 12.60 3.81
N TYR A 186 2.91 12.36 3.73
CA TYR A 186 3.61 11.99 2.49
C TYR A 186 3.92 10.50 2.39
N GLN A 187 3.35 9.66 3.27
CA GLN A 187 3.58 8.22 3.30
C GLN A 187 2.95 7.48 2.12
N ASN A 188 1.91 8.05 1.53
CA ASN A 188 1.22 7.49 0.37
C ASN A 188 1.72 8.15 -0.91
N PHE A 189 2.71 7.54 -1.54
CA PHE A 189 3.29 8.05 -2.77
C PHE A 189 3.59 6.95 -3.78
N ALA A 190 3.64 7.31 -5.06
CA ALA A 190 4.13 6.48 -6.15
C ALA A 190 5.35 7.12 -6.80
N ILE A 191 6.22 6.28 -7.35
CA ILE A 191 7.48 6.67 -7.97
C ILE A 191 7.36 6.43 -9.48
N THR A 192 7.53 7.48 -10.28
CA THR A 192 7.67 7.40 -11.75
C THR A 192 9.05 7.88 -12.17
N ASP A 193 9.37 7.78 -13.47
CA ASP A 193 10.65 8.25 -14.02
C ASP A 193 10.84 9.76 -13.85
N ASP A 194 9.77 10.53 -13.99
CA ASP A 194 9.82 11.99 -14.04
C ASP A 194 9.31 12.66 -12.76
N GLN A 195 8.50 11.96 -11.96
CA GLN A 195 7.74 12.56 -10.86
C GLN A 195 7.60 11.63 -9.65
N LEU A 196 7.33 12.24 -8.49
CA LEU A 196 6.66 11.59 -7.38
C LEU A 196 5.20 12.01 -7.39
N ILE A 197 4.30 11.05 -7.19
CA ILE A 197 2.87 11.32 -7.06
C ILE A 197 2.48 11.06 -5.62
N PHE A 198 2.01 12.08 -4.90
CA PHE A 198 1.51 11.95 -3.53
C PHE A 198 -0.02 11.86 -3.52
N TYR A 199 -0.57 11.02 -2.67
CA TYR A 199 -2.00 10.75 -2.56
C TYR A 199 -2.49 11.11 -1.17
N PHE A 200 -3.47 12.00 -1.09
CA PHE A 200 -3.99 12.54 0.15
C PHE A 200 -5.45 12.16 0.34
N ALA A 201 -5.76 11.58 1.49
CA ALA A 201 -7.14 11.32 1.89
C ALA A 201 -7.88 12.64 2.18
N PRO A 202 -9.23 12.66 2.11
CA PRO A 202 -10.00 13.87 2.41
C PRO A 202 -9.73 14.36 3.84
N GLY A 203 -9.26 15.60 3.98
CA GLY A 203 -8.95 16.19 5.28
C GLY A 203 -7.48 16.15 5.69
N GLU A 204 -6.60 15.49 4.92
CA GLU A 204 -5.16 15.45 5.24
C GLU A 204 -4.47 16.78 4.88
N MET A 205 -4.50 17.16 3.60
CA MET A 205 -3.89 18.40 3.12
C MET A 205 -4.92 19.52 2.91
N LEU A 206 -6.09 19.14 2.40
CA LEU A 206 -7.19 20.05 2.09
C LEU A 206 -8.39 19.73 2.98
N PRO A 207 -9.32 20.69 3.20
CA PRO A 207 -10.56 20.42 3.90
C PRO A 207 -11.32 19.21 3.33
N ALA A 208 -11.93 18.42 4.21
CA ALA A 208 -12.52 17.12 3.83
C ALA A 208 -13.62 17.19 2.74
N PHE A 209 -14.28 18.34 2.57
CA PHE A 209 -15.27 18.54 1.50
C PHE A 209 -14.66 18.58 0.09
N GLY A 210 -13.35 18.83 -0.03
CA GLY A 210 -12.62 18.79 -1.30
C GLY A 210 -12.42 17.39 -1.87
N GLY A 211 -12.75 16.35 -1.09
CA GLY A 211 -12.50 14.96 -1.48
C GLY A 211 -11.02 14.57 -1.40
N PRO A 212 -10.65 13.38 -1.89
CA PRO A 212 -9.26 12.97 -1.97
C PRO A 212 -8.53 13.78 -3.04
N ALA A 213 -7.24 14.02 -2.82
CA ALA A 213 -6.42 14.82 -3.72
C ALA A 213 -5.12 14.10 -4.06
N GLN A 214 -4.49 14.51 -5.16
CA GLN A 214 -3.18 14.01 -5.56
C GLN A 214 -2.30 15.18 -5.98
N ALA A 215 -1.01 15.12 -5.66
CA ALA A 215 -0.05 16.14 -6.07
C ALA A 215 1.11 15.51 -6.85
N GLN A 216 1.46 16.15 -7.97
CA GLN A 216 2.56 15.74 -8.83
C GLN A 216 3.80 16.60 -8.57
N VAL A 217 4.91 15.95 -8.19
CA VAL A 217 6.17 16.61 -7.85
C VAL A 217 7.25 16.17 -8.82
N PRO A 218 7.74 17.06 -9.69
CA PRO A 218 8.83 16.75 -10.61
C PRO A 218 10.11 16.34 -9.87
N ARG A 219 10.73 15.23 -10.29
CA ARG A 219 11.98 14.72 -9.70
C ARG A 219 13.16 15.67 -9.86
N ASN A 220 13.17 16.48 -10.92
CA ASN A 220 14.21 17.48 -11.16
C ASN A 220 14.12 18.71 -10.24
N ALA A 221 13.04 18.85 -9.47
CA ALA A 221 12.79 19.98 -8.58
C ALA A 221 12.99 19.63 -7.09
N ILE A 222 13.42 18.40 -6.79
CA ILE A 222 13.63 17.88 -5.43
C ILE A 222 15.03 17.25 -5.31
N PRO A 223 15.52 17.01 -4.09
CA PRO A 223 16.77 16.27 -3.90
C PRO A 223 16.73 14.89 -4.60
N PRO A 224 17.88 14.40 -5.11
CA PRO A 224 17.96 13.08 -5.70
C PRO A 224 17.47 11.98 -4.74
N LEU A 225 16.76 11.00 -5.30
CA LEU A 225 16.25 9.86 -4.54
C LEU A 225 17.38 8.87 -4.23
N ALA A 226 17.27 8.15 -3.12
CA ALA A 226 18.23 7.14 -2.68
C ALA A 226 17.81 5.70 -3.08
N ILE A 227 17.41 5.51 -4.34
CA ILE A 227 16.84 4.26 -4.88
C ILE A 227 17.64 3.71 -6.06
#